data_AF-A0A842YI17-F1
#
_entry.id   AF-A0A842YI17-F1
#
_cell.length_a   1.000
_cell.length_b   1.000
_cell.length_c   1.000
_cell.angle_alpha   90.00
_cell.angle_beta   90.00
_cell.angle_gamma   90.00
#
_symmetry.space_group_name_H-M   'P 1'
#
loop_
_entity.id
_entity.type
_entity.pdbx_description
1 polymer ?
#
loop_
_entity_poly.entity_id
_entity_poly.type
_entity_poly.pdbx_seq_one_letter_code
_entity_poly.pdbx_strand_id
1 'polypeptide(L)'
;AKAFIEIYKPILEDYQKHLAEQGEIDFNDMINISTEYLETGKANLSYSYILVDEFQDISQSRVRLLKAILNQNSECKLFSVGDDWQSIYRFAGSDLNIMIRFHEYFGDYEKYFLDETFRFNNQICDFSTKFILKKPRQIPKKLTTHTHVEEPRVSLLQSDNYGVTINGVLNELDNLGGSVFIIGRYRHNNPHSKKHPNLSINYLTAHKSKGTQADYVILTGLEAGKHGFPCEISDDPLLNLVLAEDDTYPHSEERRLFYVAVTRAKKHVYLLYNPKKPSVFIKEILSEQYPIKSYIGKTFSSGICPRCHGEITKIKGDSEFYACSNYPYCDYKAPRCPECKEGYMINSGLKYVCNTCGHEALRCPECSEGFEVSRTGYSKFWGCSNYPECQHK
;
A
#
# COMPACT_ATOMS: atom_id res chain seq x y z
N ALA A 1 33.77 -12.26 0.01
CA ALA A 1 33.48 -13.65 0.43
C ALA A 1 34.45 -14.12 1.52
N LYS A 2 35.75 -14.25 1.25
CA LYS A 2 36.74 -14.68 2.27
C LYS A 2 36.74 -13.82 3.54
N ALA A 3 36.86 -12.49 3.40
CA ALA A 3 36.78 -11.57 4.53
C ALA A 3 35.46 -11.64 5.32
N PHE A 4 34.33 -11.89 4.64
CA PHE A 4 33.05 -12.10 5.31
C PHE A 4 33.08 -13.37 6.15
N ILE A 5 33.57 -14.49 5.61
CA ILE A 5 33.68 -15.75 6.34
C ILE A 5 34.65 -15.61 7.53
N GLU A 6 35.77 -14.92 7.35
CA GLU A 6 36.76 -14.67 8.42
C GLU A 6 36.17 -13.88 9.60
N ILE A 7 35.23 -12.97 9.35
CA ILE A 7 34.53 -12.20 10.39
C ILE A 7 33.32 -12.96 10.94
N TYR A 8 32.52 -13.55 10.07
CA TYR A 8 31.25 -14.19 10.43
C TYR A 8 31.46 -15.52 11.17
N LYS A 9 32.45 -16.33 10.77
CA LYS A 9 32.68 -17.65 11.35
C LYS A 9 32.97 -17.60 12.85
N PRO A 10 33.89 -16.77 13.37
CA PRO A 10 34.10 -16.66 14.82
C PRO A 10 32.87 -16.21 15.58
N ILE A 11 32.08 -15.29 15.01
CA ILE A 11 30.83 -14.81 15.61
C ILE A 11 29.79 -15.93 15.68
N LEU A 12 29.62 -16.70 14.60
CA LEU A 12 28.71 -17.83 14.55
C LEU A 12 29.13 -18.93 15.54
N GLU A 13 30.43 -19.25 15.61
CA GLU A 13 30.97 -20.24 16.53
C GLU A 13 30.75 -19.82 17.99
N ASP A 14 30.98 -18.56 18.34
CA ASP A 14 30.74 -18.04 19.69
C ASP A 14 29.25 -18.00 20.04
N TYR A 15 28.39 -17.61 19.08
CA TYR A 15 26.94 -17.65 19.24
C TYR A 15 26.42 -19.08 19.49
N GLN A 16 26.87 -20.05 18.70
CA GLN A 16 26.49 -21.46 18.85
C GLN A 16 27.02 -22.05 20.16
N LYS A 17 28.24 -21.67 20.57
CA LYS A 17 28.78 -22.04 21.88
C LYS A 17 27.93 -21.48 23.02
N HIS A 18 27.54 -20.21 22.94
CA HIS A 18 26.68 -19.57 23.93
C HIS A 18 25.35 -20.30 24.10
N LEU A 19 24.67 -20.61 22.98
CA LEU A 19 23.43 -21.39 22.99
C LEU A 19 23.63 -22.77 23.66
N ALA A 20 24.69 -23.49 23.28
CA ALA A 20 24.99 -24.80 23.84
C ALA A 20 25.28 -24.75 25.36
N GLU A 21 26.01 -23.75 25.84
CA GLU A 21 26.31 -23.57 27.26
C GLU A 21 25.08 -23.23 28.11
N GLN A 22 24.10 -22.53 27.54
CA GLN A 22 22.82 -22.22 28.21
C GLN A 22 21.75 -23.31 28.00
N GLY A 23 21.99 -24.31 27.14
CA GLY A 23 20.98 -25.30 26.77
C GLY A 23 19.82 -24.71 25.96
N GLU A 24 20.08 -23.61 25.24
CA GLU A 24 19.11 -22.92 24.41
C GLU A 24 19.25 -23.34 22.93
N ILE A 25 18.16 -23.20 22.16
CA ILE A 25 18.14 -23.44 20.71
C ILE A 25 17.35 -22.32 20.05
N ASP A 26 17.76 -21.92 18.84
CA ASP A 26 17.03 -20.92 18.06
C ASP A 26 15.95 -21.55 17.15
N PHE A 27 15.24 -20.71 16.39
CA PHE A 27 14.18 -21.17 15.48
C PHE A 27 14.68 -22.08 14.35
N ASN A 28 15.90 -21.85 13.85
CA ASN A 28 16.48 -22.68 12.80
C ASN A 28 17.01 -23.99 13.39
N ASP A 29 17.59 -23.95 14.59
CA ASP A 29 18.03 -25.14 15.33
C ASP A 29 16.86 -26.06 15.61
N MET A 30 15.70 -25.53 16.04
CA MET A 30 14.48 -26.32 16.22
C MET A 30 14.12 -27.12 14.97
N ILE A 31 14.21 -26.52 13.78
CA ILE A 31 13.92 -27.20 12.51
C ILE A 31 14.99 -28.25 12.20
N ASN A 32 16.27 -27.87 12.28
CA ASN A 32 17.40 -28.71 11.90
C ASN A 32 17.56 -29.92 12.82
N ILE A 33 17.50 -29.72 14.15
CA ILE A 33 17.61 -30.78 15.15
C ILE A 33 16.42 -31.74 15.05
N SER A 34 15.19 -31.21 14.91
CA SER A 34 14.01 -32.07 14.72
C SER A 34 14.14 -32.94 13.48
N THR A 35 14.66 -32.37 12.40
CA THR A 35 14.93 -33.10 11.15
C THR A 35 15.95 -34.22 11.38
N GLU A 36 17.07 -33.92 12.05
CA GLU A 36 18.10 -34.92 12.36
C GLU A 36 17.55 -36.06 13.23
N TYR A 37 16.69 -35.75 14.21
CA TYR A 37 16.11 -36.78 15.08
C TYR A 37 15.23 -37.75 14.31
N LEU A 38 14.49 -37.27 13.31
CA LEU A 38 13.67 -38.11 12.45
C LEU A 38 14.51 -38.92 11.46
N GLU A 39 15.54 -38.31 10.86
CA GLU A 39 16.43 -38.99 9.92
C GLU A 39 17.30 -40.07 10.60
N THR A 40 17.68 -39.85 11.87
CA THR A 40 18.49 -40.81 12.65
C THR A 40 17.67 -41.81 13.45
N GLY A 41 16.34 -41.72 13.41
CA GLY A 41 15.43 -42.61 14.14
C GLY A 41 15.40 -42.38 15.66
N LYS A 42 15.96 -41.27 16.17
CA LYS A 42 15.85 -40.86 17.57
C LYS A 42 14.42 -40.47 17.94
N ALA A 43 13.63 -40.04 16.95
CA ALA A 43 12.20 -39.83 17.06
C ALA A 43 11.50 -40.52 15.89
N ASN A 44 10.29 -41.03 16.13
CA ASN A 44 9.46 -41.64 15.11
C ASN A 44 8.08 -40.96 15.12
N LEU A 45 7.57 -40.65 13.93
CA LEU A 45 6.25 -40.06 13.75
C LEU A 45 5.41 -40.99 12.86
N SER A 46 4.10 -41.07 13.12
CA SER A 46 3.20 -41.90 12.31
C SER A 46 1.99 -41.09 11.87
N TYR A 47 2.25 -39.94 11.25
CA TYR A 47 1.20 -39.14 10.65
C TYR A 47 0.72 -39.80 9.36
N SER A 48 -0.59 -39.82 9.14
CA SER A 48 -1.19 -40.25 7.88
C SER A 48 -1.36 -39.09 6.90
N TYR A 49 -1.46 -37.87 7.40
CA TYR A 49 -1.68 -36.66 6.61
C TYR A 49 -0.85 -35.51 7.16
N ILE A 50 -0.27 -34.72 6.26
CA ILE A 50 0.42 -33.47 6.59
C ILE A 50 -0.22 -32.36 5.76
N LEU A 51 -0.69 -31.32 6.45
CA LEU A 51 -1.26 -30.15 5.81
C LEU A 51 -0.29 -28.98 5.98
N VAL A 52 0.11 -28.37 4.86
CA VAL A 52 1.01 -27.22 4.84
C VAL A 52 0.30 -26.04 4.20
N ASP A 53 -0.04 -25.04 5.00
CA ASP A 53 -0.59 -23.78 4.53
C ASP A 53 0.53 -22.77 4.22
N GLU A 54 0.23 -21.75 3.43
CA GLU A 54 1.16 -20.71 2.97
C GLU A 54 2.46 -21.30 2.37
N PHE A 55 2.34 -22.37 1.58
CA PHE A 55 3.44 -23.16 1.02
C PHE A 55 4.44 -22.33 0.19
N GLN A 56 4.03 -21.18 -0.32
CA GLN A 56 4.93 -20.27 -1.03
C GLN A 56 6.04 -19.68 -0.16
N ASP A 57 5.89 -19.69 1.17
CA ASP A 57 6.88 -19.19 2.14
C ASP A 57 7.79 -20.31 2.67
N ILE A 58 7.80 -21.48 2.03
CA ILE A 58 8.63 -22.61 2.44
C ILE A 58 10.12 -22.37 2.12
N SER A 59 11.00 -22.81 3.01
CA SER A 59 12.46 -22.81 2.84
C SER A 59 13.01 -24.21 2.61
N GLN A 60 14.25 -24.32 2.15
CA GLN A 60 14.92 -25.61 1.95
C GLN A 60 15.04 -26.43 3.26
N SER A 61 15.31 -25.77 4.39
CA SER A 61 15.36 -26.44 5.70
C SER A 61 14.01 -27.02 6.10
N ARG A 62 12.91 -26.29 5.84
CA ARG A 62 11.54 -26.78 6.09
C ARG A 62 11.15 -27.91 5.15
N VAL A 63 11.60 -27.90 3.89
CA VAL A 63 11.42 -29.03 2.97
C VAL A 63 12.14 -30.27 3.49
N ARG A 64 13.38 -30.14 3.97
CA ARG A 64 14.12 -31.28 4.54
C ARG A 64 13.36 -31.87 5.73
N LEU A 65 12.87 -31.03 6.64
CA LEU A 65 12.02 -31.48 7.76
C LEU A 65 10.77 -32.19 7.26
N LEU A 66 10.06 -31.59 6.30
CA LEU A 66 8.83 -32.16 5.75
C LEU A 66 9.07 -33.54 5.11
N LYS A 67 10.15 -33.70 4.34
CA LYS A 67 10.58 -34.99 3.79
C LYS A 67 10.92 -35.99 4.87
N ALA A 68 11.64 -35.57 5.92
CA ALA A 68 11.98 -36.44 7.04
C ALA A 68 10.71 -36.98 7.74
N ILE A 69 9.67 -36.15 7.88
CA ILE A 69 8.36 -36.58 8.42
C ILE A 69 7.65 -37.53 7.45
N LEU A 70 7.57 -37.20 6.16
CA LEU A 70 6.93 -38.03 5.14
C LEU A 70 7.57 -39.43 5.06
N ASN A 71 8.89 -39.51 5.17
CA ASN A 71 9.63 -40.77 5.10
C ASN A 71 9.39 -41.69 6.32
N GLN A 72 8.77 -41.21 7.40
CA GLN A 72 8.42 -42.06 8.54
C GLN A 72 7.25 -43.01 8.26
N ASN A 73 6.42 -42.70 7.25
CA ASN A 73 5.26 -43.48 6.88
C ASN A 73 5.03 -43.39 5.36
N SER A 74 5.25 -44.49 4.63
CA SER A 74 5.08 -44.55 3.17
C SER A 74 3.66 -44.23 2.69
N GLU A 75 2.65 -44.40 3.54
CA GLU A 75 1.26 -44.09 3.22
C GLU A 75 0.87 -42.63 3.53
N CYS A 76 1.79 -41.85 4.13
CA CYS A 76 1.53 -40.46 4.49
C CYS A 76 1.25 -39.61 3.25
N LYS A 77 0.21 -38.77 3.30
CA LYS A 77 -0.17 -37.87 2.21
C LYS A 77 0.14 -36.42 2.57
N LEU A 78 0.77 -35.71 1.64
CA LEU A 78 1.01 -34.27 1.73
C LEU A 78 -0.12 -33.51 1.03
N PHE A 79 -0.69 -32.53 1.72
CA PHE A 79 -1.61 -31.55 1.17
C PHE A 79 -1.07 -30.15 1.41
N SER A 80 -0.81 -29.41 0.34
CA SER A 80 -0.21 -28.08 0.42
C SER A 80 -1.11 -27.03 -0.21
N VAL A 81 -1.25 -25.88 0.46
CA VAL A 81 -1.98 -24.71 -0.03
C VAL A 81 -1.02 -23.53 -0.09
N GLY A 82 -1.06 -22.75 -1.17
CA GLY A 82 -0.21 -21.57 -1.29
C GLY A 82 -0.51 -20.71 -2.51
N ASP A 83 0.06 -19.51 -2.53
CA ASP A 83 -0.10 -18.51 -3.59
C ASP A 83 1.26 -17.89 -3.97
N ASP A 84 1.76 -18.22 -5.15
CA ASP A 84 3.04 -17.72 -5.69
C ASP A 84 3.08 -16.19 -5.85
N TRP A 85 1.92 -15.54 -6.02
CA TRP A 85 1.82 -14.07 -6.13
C TRP A 85 2.01 -13.38 -4.78
N GLN A 86 1.94 -14.12 -3.66
CA GLN A 86 2.13 -13.61 -2.30
C GLN A 86 3.46 -14.05 -1.66
N SER A 87 4.38 -14.65 -2.41
CA SER A 87 5.73 -14.98 -1.92
C SER A 87 6.59 -13.72 -1.76
N ILE A 88 6.79 -13.25 -0.53
CA ILE A 88 7.50 -11.98 -0.23
C ILE A 88 8.55 -12.12 0.87
N TYR A 89 8.98 -13.34 1.19
CA TYR A 89 9.90 -13.64 2.28
C TYR A 89 11.20 -14.32 1.82
N ARG A 90 11.68 -14.01 0.61
CA ARG A 90 12.97 -14.54 0.11
C ARG A 90 14.12 -14.16 1.04
N PHE A 91 14.13 -12.93 1.55
CA PHE A 91 15.12 -12.47 2.52
C PHE A 91 15.16 -13.31 3.82
N ALA A 92 14.08 -14.02 4.15
CA ALA A 92 14.01 -14.95 5.29
C ALA A 92 14.33 -16.41 4.89
N GLY A 93 14.82 -16.64 3.67
CA GLY A 93 15.19 -17.96 3.15
C GLY A 93 14.05 -18.71 2.47
N SER A 94 12.90 -18.07 2.20
CA SER A 94 11.84 -18.71 1.40
C SER A 94 12.29 -18.89 -0.05
N ASP A 95 11.96 -20.03 -0.64
CA ASP A 95 12.33 -20.38 -2.01
C ASP A 95 11.08 -20.74 -2.82
N LEU A 96 10.62 -19.76 -3.61
CA LEU A 96 9.45 -19.93 -4.48
C LEU A 96 9.66 -21.05 -5.51
N ASN A 97 10.90 -21.40 -5.87
CA ASN A 97 11.15 -22.50 -6.80
C ASN A 97 10.64 -23.84 -6.26
N ILE A 98 10.57 -24.03 -4.94
CA ILE A 98 10.02 -25.24 -4.33
C ILE A 98 8.55 -25.39 -4.72
N MET A 99 7.77 -24.30 -4.69
CA MET A 99 6.37 -24.31 -5.10
C MET A 99 6.21 -24.46 -6.62
N ILE A 100 7.04 -23.76 -7.41
CA ILE A 100 6.97 -23.81 -8.88
C ILE A 100 7.37 -25.20 -9.40
N ARG A 101 8.39 -25.81 -8.81
CA ARG A 101 8.95 -27.12 -9.19
C ARG A 101 8.55 -28.21 -8.20
N PHE A 102 7.31 -28.17 -7.70
CA PHE A 102 6.81 -29.07 -6.67
C PHE A 102 7.11 -30.55 -6.97
N HIS A 103 6.92 -30.95 -8.23
CA HIS A 103 7.21 -32.31 -8.70
C HIS A 103 8.66 -32.76 -8.44
N GLU A 104 9.64 -31.88 -8.64
CA GLU A 104 11.06 -32.20 -8.40
C GLU A 104 11.35 -32.46 -6.92
N TYR A 105 10.57 -31.85 -6.02
CA TYR A 105 10.76 -32.00 -4.58
C TYR A 105 9.94 -33.15 -3.99
N PHE A 106 8.68 -33.34 -4.40
CA PHE A 106 7.73 -34.24 -3.74
C PHE A 106 7.15 -35.34 -4.66
N GLY A 107 7.55 -35.38 -5.93
CA GLY A 107 7.06 -36.36 -6.91
C GLY A 107 5.70 -35.99 -7.51
N ASP A 108 5.01 -36.98 -8.05
CA ASP A 108 3.71 -36.81 -8.69
C ASP A 108 2.66 -36.24 -7.74
N TYR A 109 1.83 -35.32 -8.24
CA TYR A 109 0.83 -34.64 -7.45
C TYR A 109 -0.35 -34.19 -8.30
N GLU A 110 -1.50 -34.07 -7.64
CA GLU A 110 -2.69 -33.44 -8.21
C GLU A 110 -2.71 -31.96 -7.85
N LYS A 111 -3.02 -31.11 -8.84
CA LYS A 111 -3.06 -29.64 -8.67
C LYS A 111 -4.46 -29.11 -8.93
N TYR A 112 -5.02 -28.45 -7.92
CA TYR A 112 -6.30 -27.77 -8.01
C TYR A 112 -6.12 -26.27 -7.86
N PHE A 113 -6.85 -25.51 -8.67
CA PHE A 113 -6.89 -24.05 -8.56
C PHE A 113 -8.19 -23.62 -7.89
N LEU A 114 -8.08 -22.71 -6.93
CA LEU A 114 -9.21 -21.96 -6.39
C LEU A 114 -9.20 -20.60 -7.10
N ASP A 115 -10.00 -20.47 -8.14
CA ASP A 115 -10.05 -19.29 -9.01
C ASP A 115 -11.05 -18.24 -8.56
N GLU A 116 -12.04 -18.59 -7.73
CA GLU A 116 -13.00 -17.63 -7.18
C GLU A 116 -12.49 -16.94 -5.90
N THR A 117 -12.46 -15.61 -5.91
CA THR A 117 -12.10 -14.79 -4.75
C THR A 117 -13.30 -14.00 -4.21
N PHE A 118 -13.46 -14.07 -2.90
CA PHE A 118 -14.44 -13.29 -2.13
C PHE A 118 -13.81 -12.07 -1.44
N ARG A 119 -12.50 -11.88 -1.61
CA ARG A 119 -11.72 -10.88 -0.85
C ARG A 119 -11.96 -9.46 -1.36
N PHE A 120 -11.97 -9.26 -2.66
CA PHE A 120 -12.01 -7.94 -3.30
C PHE A 120 -12.86 -7.97 -4.57
N ASN A 121 -13.28 -6.80 -5.02
CA ASN A 121 -14.11 -6.66 -6.20
C ASN A 121 -13.32 -6.81 -7.52
N ASN A 122 -14.06 -7.04 -8.61
CA ASN A 122 -13.52 -7.17 -9.98
C ASN A 122 -12.54 -6.05 -10.37
N GLN A 123 -12.79 -4.79 -10.04
CA GLN A 123 -11.90 -3.69 -10.46
C GLN A 123 -10.52 -3.75 -9.78
N ILE A 124 -10.47 -4.15 -8.50
CA ILE A 124 -9.20 -4.38 -7.79
C ILE A 124 -8.51 -5.64 -8.35
N CYS A 125 -9.29 -6.68 -8.66
CA CYS A 125 -8.79 -7.90 -9.26
C CYS A 125 -8.12 -7.63 -10.62
N ASP A 126 -8.81 -6.93 -11.52
CA ASP A 126 -8.31 -6.62 -12.86
C ASP A 126 -7.04 -5.77 -12.81
N PHE A 127 -7.03 -4.73 -11.97
CA PHE A 127 -5.85 -3.90 -11.76
C PHE A 127 -4.65 -4.71 -11.25
N SER A 128 -4.85 -5.47 -10.16
CA SER A 128 -3.77 -6.20 -9.50
C SER A 128 -3.26 -7.39 -10.33
N THR A 129 -4.17 -8.08 -11.03
CA THR A 129 -3.85 -9.19 -11.94
C THR A 129 -3.06 -8.69 -13.15
N LYS A 130 -3.48 -7.57 -13.78
CA LYS A 130 -2.73 -6.96 -14.89
C LYS A 130 -1.32 -6.54 -14.47
N PHE A 131 -1.18 -5.99 -13.27
CA PHE A 131 0.11 -5.56 -12.73
C PHE A 131 1.06 -6.72 -12.42
N ILE A 132 0.55 -7.80 -11.83
CA ILE A 132 1.38 -8.93 -11.40
C ILE A 132 1.74 -9.88 -12.56
N LEU A 133 0.82 -10.11 -13.50
CA LEU A 133 0.98 -11.05 -14.63
C LEU A 133 1.89 -10.54 -15.78
N LYS A 134 2.54 -9.39 -15.62
CA LYS A 134 3.63 -8.94 -16.51
C LYS A 134 4.85 -9.89 -16.52
N LYS A 135 4.85 -10.90 -15.63
CA LYS A 135 5.94 -11.85 -15.38
C LYS A 135 5.88 -13.12 -16.25
N PRO A 136 7.02 -13.60 -16.78
CA PRO A 136 7.09 -14.88 -17.49
C PRO A 136 7.16 -16.13 -16.58
N ARG A 137 7.48 -16.01 -15.28
CA ARG A 137 7.81 -17.17 -14.40
C ARG A 137 6.78 -17.47 -13.30
N GLN A 138 5.57 -16.91 -13.39
CA GLN A 138 4.47 -17.17 -12.45
C GLN A 138 3.55 -18.27 -12.93
N ILE A 139 2.82 -18.89 -11.99
CA ILE A 139 1.78 -19.85 -12.36
C ILE A 139 0.61 -19.05 -12.96
N PRO A 140 0.26 -19.25 -14.24
CA PRO A 140 -0.86 -18.55 -14.84
C PRO A 140 -2.15 -19.04 -14.17
N LYS A 141 -2.93 -18.09 -13.66
CA LYS A 141 -4.22 -18.34 -13.06
C LYS A 141 -5.19 -17.25 -13.46
N LYS A 142 -6.42 -17.64 -13.72
CA LYS A 142 -7.54 -16.75 -14.01
C LYS A 142 -8.33 -16.62 -12.72
N LEU A 143 -8.52 -15.41 -12.22
CA LEU A 143 -9.35 -15.17 -11.04
C LEU A 143 -10.74 -14.69 -11.46
N THR A 144 -11.76 -15.15 -10.75
CA THR A 144 -13.13 -14.63 -10.81
C THR A 144 -13.46 -14.01 -9.45
N THR A 145 -14.25 -12.94 -9.43
CA THR A 145 -14.59 -12.25 -8.19
C THR A 145 -16.06 -12.40 -7.87
N HIS A 146 -16.41 -12.63 -6.61
CA HIS A 146 -17.82 -12.65 -6.20
C HIS A 146 -18.48 -11.25 -6.28
N THR A 147 -17.75 -10.20 -5.90
CA THR A 147 -18.28 -8.83 -5.85
C THR A 147 -17.96 -8.07 -7.13
N HIS A 148 -18.99 -7.58 -7.82
CA HIS A 148 -18.84 -6.79 -9.04
C HIS A 148 -19.25 -5.33 -8.83
N VAL A 149 -18.42 -4.43 -9.36
CA VAL A 149 -18.66 -2.99 -9.43
C VAL A 149 -18.25 -2.47 -10.80
N GLU A 150 -19.01 -1.49 -11.29
CA GLU A 150 -18.79 -0.88 -12.62
C GLU A 150 -17.65 0.14 -12.58
N GLU A 151 -17.64 0.95 -11.53
CA GLU A 151 -16.72 2.07 -11.37
C GLU A 151 -15.33 1.61 -10.88
N PRO A 152 -14.22 2.13 -11.46
CA PRO A 152 -12.88 1.76 -11.02
C PRO A 152 -12.67 2.02 -9.52
N ARG A 153 -12.10 1.03 -8.84
CA ARG A 153 -11.86 1.02 -7.38
C ARG A 153 -10.40 1.19 -6.98
N VAL A 154 -9.56 1.60 -7.93
CA VAL A 154 -8.18 2.00 -7.68
C VAL A 154 -8.04 3.46 -8.09
N SER A 155 -7.76 4.32 -7.13
CA SER A 155 -7.56 5.76 -7.34
C SER A 155 -6.09 6.10 -7.24
N LEU A 156 -5.57 6.86 -8.20
CA LEU A 156 -4.22 7.38 -8.17
C LEU A 156 -4.26 8.85 -7.74
N LEU A 157 -3.58 9.17 -6.62
CA LEU A 157 -3.58 10.48 -5.98
C LEU A 157 -2.16 11.09 -5.99
N GLN A 158 -2.03 12.24 -6.64
CA GLN A 158 -0.83 13.06 -6.57
C GLN A 158 -0.80 13.83 -5.25
N SER A 159 0.35 13.85 -4.58
CA SER A 159 0.45 14.53 -3.31
C SER A 159 1.86 15.01 -3.01
N ASP A 160 2.00 16.32 -2.79
CA ASP A 160 3.21 16.93 -2.23
C ASP A 160 3.27 16.84 -0.69
N ASN A 161 2.11 16.65 -0.04
CA ASN A 161 2.01 16.45 1.40
C ASN A 161 1.03 15.31 1.72
N TYR A 162 1.58 14.12 1.99
CA TYR A 162 0.77 12.93 2.27
C TYR A 162 -0.14 13.11 3.47
N GLY A 163 0.24 13.85 4.51
CA GLY A 163 -0.61 14.07 5.68
C GLY A 163 -1.93 14.76 5.33
N VAL A 164 -1.89 15.78 4.47
CA VAL A 164 -3.10 16.50 4.05
C VAL A 164 -3.97 15.63 3.14
N THR A 165 -3.38 14.98 2.14
CA THR A 165 -4.10 14.10 1.21
C THR A 165 -4.75 12.92 1.93
N ILE A 166 -4.04 12.27 2.85
CA ILE A 166 -4.56 11.16 3.65
C ILE A 166 -5.74 11.63 4.49
N ASN A 167 -5.63 12.76 5.20
CA ASN A 167 -6.75 13.30 5.97
C ASN A 167 -7.94 13.68 5.08
N GLY A 168 -7.71 14.19 3.87
CA GLY A 168 -8.77 14.45 2.88
C GLY A 168 -9.54 13.18 2.53
N VAL A 169 -8.82 12.11 2.17
CA VAL A 169 -9.43 10.79 1.89
C VAL A 169 -10.15 10.25 3.13
N LEU A 170 -9.57 10.34 4.32
CA LEU A 170 -10.20 9.87 5.55
C LEU A 170 -11.49 10.63 5.87
N ASN A 171 -11.54 11.95 5.65
CA ASN A 171 -12.77 12.74 5.82
C ASN A 171 -13.88 12.28 4.86
N GLU A 172 -13.55 11.98 3.60
CA GLU A 172 -14.51 11.45 2.64
C GLU A 172 -15.04 10.08 3.08
N LEU A 173 -14.15 9.22 3.57
CA LEU A 173 -14.48 7.87 4.02
C LEU A 173 -15.24 7.84 5.35
N ASP A 174 -15.07 8.83 6.22
CA ASP A 174 -15.73 8.87 7.55
C ASP A 174 -17.26 8.91 7.44
N ASN A 175 -17.81 9.43 6.34
CA ASN A 175 -19.24 9.37 6.04
C ASN A 175 -19.71 7.95 5.64
N LEU A 176 -18.82 7.13 5.10
CA LEU A 176 -19.11 5.76 4.66
C LEU A 176 -18.89 4.73 5.78
N GLY A 177 -17.97 5.05 6.70
CA GLY A 177 -17.54 4.16 7.77
C GLY A 177 -16.75 2.94 7.29
N GLY A 178 -16.12 2.25 8.25
CA GLY A 178 -15.43 0.97 8.01
C GLY A 178 -13.96 0.98 8.41
N SER A 179 -13.23 -0.01 7.89
CA SER A 179 -11.82 -0.22 8.20
C SER A 179 -10.90 0.37 7.14
N VAL A 180 -9.86 1.08 7.57
CA VAL A 180 -8.86 1.71 6.68
C VAL A 180 -7.47 1.24 7.08
N PHE A 181 -6.73 0.69 6.12
CA PHE A 181 -5.31 0.47 6.26
C PHE A 181 -4.52 1.56 5.54
N ILE A 182 -3.67 2.27 6.28
CA ILE A 182 -2.62 3.08 5.69
C ILE A 182 -1.39 2.19 5.60
N ILE A 183 -0.99 1.85 4.38
CA ILE A 183 0.14 0.95 4.13
C ILE A 183 1.31 1.78 3.61
N GLY A 184 2.47 1.64 4.25
CA GLY A 184 3.73 2.20 3.74
C GLY A 184 4.83 1.14 3.70
N ARG A 185 6.03 1.54 3.25
CA ARG A 185 7.18 0.62 3.21
C ARG A 185 7.75 0.37 4.61
N TYR A 186 7.99 1.43 5.38
CA TYR A 186 8.64 1.37 6.68
C TYR A 186 7.77 1.96 7.79
N ARG A 187 8.07 1.61 9.06
CA ARG A 187 7.30 2.12 10.21
C ARG A 187 7.37 3.64 10.35
N HIS A 188 8.51 4.25 10.01
CA HIS A 188 8.71 5.69 10.10
C HIS A 188 7.91 6.48 9.04
N ASN A 189 7.32 5.83 8.02
CA ASN A 189 6.43 6.48 7.07
C ASN A 189 4.99 6.63 7.61
N ASN A 190 4.73 6.26 8.86
CA ASN A 190 3.43 6.45 9.48
C ASN A 190 3.11 7.95 9.56
N PRO A 191 2.06 8.43 8.87
CA PRO A 191 1.72 9.86 8.84
C PRO A 191 1.07 10.36 10.14
N HIS A 192 0.79 9.48 11.10
CA HIS A 192 0.01 9.76 12.31
C HIS A 192 -1.35 10.42 11.97
N SER A 193 -2.33 9.60 11.62
CA SER A 193 -3.68 10.07 11.27
C SER A 193 -4.45 10.55 12.51
N LYS A 194 -5.30 11.57 12.31
CA LYS A 194 -6.26 12.01 13.34
C LYS A 194 -7.30 10.91 13.60
N LYS A 195 -7.97 11.00 14.75
CA LYS A 195 -9.11 10.13 15.05
C LYS A 195 -10.30 10.53 14.18
N HIS A 196 -10.96 9.52 13.63
CA HIS A 196 -12.20 9.63 12.88
C HIS A 196 -13.25 8.77 13.57
N PRO A 197 -14.45 9.29 13.89
CA PRO A 197 -15.44 8.60 14.71
C PRO A 197 -15.95 7.30 14.08
N ASN A 198 -16.06 7.22 12.75
CA ASN A 198 -16.67 6.08 12.07
C ASN A 198 -15.64 5.15 11.40
N LEU A 199 -14.34 5.43 11.55
CA LEU A 199 -13.27 4.68 10.90
C LEU A 199 -12.37 3.96 11.91
N SER A 200 -12.09 2.69 11.64
CA SER A 200 -10.98 1.96 12.27
C SER A 200 -9.73 2.07 11.41
N ILE A 201 -8.79 2.94 11.80
CA ILE A 201 -7.60 3.24 11.02
C ILE A 201 -6.39 2.55 11.63
N ASN A 202 -5.69 1.75 10.82
CA ASN A 202 -4.44 1.09 11.22
C ASN A 202 -3.33 1.39 10.22
N TYR A 203 -2.13 1.69 10.73
CA TYR A 203 -0.94 1.78 9.91
C TYR A 203 -0.17 0.46 9.93
N LEU A 204 0.18 -0.06 8.75
CA LEU A 204 0.96 -1.30 8.59
C LEU A 204 2.08 -1.08 7.57
N THR A 205 3.18 -1.83 7.71
CA THR A 205 4.09 -1.99 6.57
C THR A 205 3.50 -2.98 5.58
N ALA A 206 3.84 -2.87 4.30
CA ALA A 206 3.34 -3.79 3.28
C ALA A 206 3.57 -5.27 3.67
N HIS A 207 4.74 -5.61 4.21
CA HIS A 207 5.04 -6.98 4.70
C HIS A 207 4.13 -7.41 5.85
N LYS A 208 3.87 -6.52 6.82
CA LYS A 208 3.01 -6.82 7.97
C LYS A 208 1.53 -6.88 7.64
N SER A 209 1.14 -6.36 6.47
CA SER A 209 -0.25 -6.39 6.02
C SER A 209 -0.66 -7.77 5.49
N LYS A 210 0.30 -8.64 5.14
CA LYS A 210 0.03 -10.00 4.68
C LYS A 210 -0.82 -10.77 5.73
N GLY A 211 -1.82 -11.51 5.26
CA GLY A 211 -2.79 -12.21 6.11
C GLY A 211 -3.93 -11.34 6.68
N THR A 212 -3.88 -10.01 6.55
CA THR A 212 -4.94 -9.11 7.04
C THR A 212 -5.76 -8.50 5.89
N GLN A 213 -6.83 -7.76 6.21
CA GLN A 213 -7.69 -7.08 5.23
C GLN A 213 -8.44 -5.89 5.85
N ALA A 214 -8.76 -4.90 5.02
CA ALA A 214 -9.56 -3.73 5.38
C ALA A 214 -10.52 -3.35 4.23
N ASP A 215 -11.55 -2.56 4.53
CA ASP A 215 -12.48 -2.06 3.50
C ASP A 215 -11.75 -1.16 2.51
N TYR A 216 -10.88 -0.29 3.01
CA TYR A 216 -10.11 0.67 2.22
C TYR A 216 -8.62 0.55 2.51
N VAL A 217 -7.79 0.70 1.47
CA VAL A 217 -6.33 0.80 1.60
C VAL A 217 -5.86 2.12 1.04
N ILE A 218 -5.01 2.81 1.79
CA ILE A 218 -4.26 3.99 1.34
C ILE A 218 -2.79 3.60 1.32
N LEU A 219 -2.25 3.33 0.13
CA LEU A 219 -0.86 2.95 -0.08
C LEU A 219 -0.01 4.20 -0.32
N THR A 220 0.99 4.41 0.53
CA THR A 220 1.86 5.59 0.52
C THR A 220 3.30 5.23 0.11
N GLY A 221 4.10 6.26 -0.19
CA GLY A 221 5.52 6.08 -0.48
C GLY A 221 5.81 5.45 -1.84
N LEU A 222 4.90 5.61 -2.80
CA LEU A 222 5.08 5.16 -4.20
C LEU A 222 6.01 6.12 -4.98
N GLU A 223 7.20 6.32 -4.43
CA GLU A 223 8.24 7.22 -4.94
C GLU A 223 9.47 6.44 -5.38
N ALA A 224 10.30 7.06 -6.23
CA ALA A 224 11.61 6.50 -6.58
C ALA A 224 12.65 6.72 -5.47
N GLY A 225 13.78 6.03 -5.57
CA GLY A 225 14.94 6.14 -4.67
C GLY A 225 15.11 4.98 -3.69
N LYS A 226 16.21 5.02 -2.94
CA LYS A 226 16.66 3.95 -2.04
C LYS A 226 15.58 3.41 -1.10
N HIS A 227 14.76 4.28 -0.51
CA HIS A 227 13.68 3.91 0.41
C HIS A 227 12.28 3.98 -0.21
N GLY A 228 12.21 4.02 -1.55
CA GLY A 228 10.96 4.09 -2.30
C GLY A 228 10.22 2.76 -2.37
N PHE A 229 9.22 2.72 -3.24
CA PHE A 229 8.47 1.50 -3.56
C PHE A 229 8.35 1.37 -5.09
N PRO A 230 9.23 0.57 -5.74
CA PRO A 230 10.13 -0.45 -5.16
C PRO A 230 11.35 0.11 -4.41
N CYS A 231 11.87 -0.67 -3.47
CA CYS A 231 13.18 -0.41 -2.85
C CYS A 231 14.30 -0.55 -3.89
N GLU A 232 15.17 0.46 -4.00
CA GLU A 232 16.30 0.49 -4.93
C GLU A 232 17.65 0.16 -4.24
N ILE A 233 17.63 -0.15 -2.95
CA ILE A 233 18.83 -0.64 -2.25
C ILE A 233 19.16 -2.03 -2.79
N SER A 234 20.34 -2.17 -3.38
CA SER A 234 20.88 -3.46 -3.78
C SER A 234 21.36 -4.22 -2.54
N ASP A 235 20.96 -5.47 -2.43
CA ASP A 235 21.55 -6.39 -1.46
C ASP A 235 23.04 -6.62 -1.75
N ASP A 236 23.80 -6.94 -0.71
CA ASP A 236 25.20 -7.34 -0.87
C ASP A 236 25.26 -8.60 -1.77
N PRO A 237 26.12 -8.63 -2.81
CA PRO A 237 26.24 -9.80 -3.68
C PRO A 237 26.50 -11.12 -2.94
N LEU A 238 27.07 -11.07 -1.72
CA LEU A 238 27.25 -12.25 -0.87
C LEU A 238 25.94 -12.90 -0.45
N LEU A 239 24.86 -12.14 -0.29
CA LEU A 239 23.55 -12.70 0.05
C LEU A 239 23.02 -13.59 -1.09
N ASN A 240 23.36 -13.30 -2.34
CA ASN A 240 22.98 -14.16 -3.47
C ASN A 240 23.63 -15.55 -3.45
N LEU A 241 24.67 -15.77 -2.63
CA LEU A 241 25.27 -17.11 -2.45
C LEU A 241 24.41 -18.02 -1.58
N VAL A 242 23.54 -17.46 -0.75
CA VAL A 242 22.73 -18.20 0.25
C VAL A 242 21.23 -18.04 0.06
N LEU A 243 20.79 -17.01 -0.65
CA LEU A 243 19.40 -16.81 -1.03
C LEU A 243 19.07 -17.61 -2.29
N ALA A 244 17.84 -18.11 -2.36
CA ALA A 244 17.32 -18.76 -3.56
C ALA A 244 17.42 -17.83 -4.79
N GLU A 245 17.54 -18.41 -5.98
CA GLU A 245 17.54 -17.63 -7.23
C GLU A 245 16.28 -16.77 -7.34
N ASP A 246 16.45 -15.46 -7.55
CA ASP A 246 15.33 -14.58 -7.90
C ASP A 246 14.92 -14.76 -9.35
N ASP A 247 13.73 -14.27 -9.66
CA ASP A 247 13.32 -14.04 -11.04
C ASP A 247 14.20 -12.93 -11.66
N THR A 248 14.61 -13.15 -12.90
CA THR A 248 15.34 -12.17 -13.73
C THR A 248 14.53 -10.91 -14.04
N TYR A 249 13.21 -10.93 -13.81
CA TYR A 249 12.35 -9.79 -14.05
C TYR A 249 12.57 -8.65 -13.04
N PRO A 250 12.68 -7.37 -13.48
CA PRO A 250 12.98 -6.24 -12.61
C PRO A 250 12.02 -6.10 -11.42
N HIS A 251 12.58 -5.93 -10.22
CA HIS A 251 11.84 -5.74 -8.96
C HIS A 251 10.77 -6.81 -8.70
N SER A 252 11.10 -8.04 -9.08
CA SER A 252 10.26 -9.24 -9.01
C SER A 252 9.52 -9.41 -7.67
N GLU A 253 10.23 -9.27 -6.55
CA GLU A 253 9.67 -9.41 -5.20
C GLU A 253 8.85 -8.19 -4.78
N GLU A 254 9.36 -6.98 -5.06
CA GLU A 254 8.65 -5.74 -4.76
C GLU A 254 7.31 -5.65 -5.50
N ARG A 255 7.19 -6.23 -6.69
CA ARG A 255 5.90 -6.35 -7.40
C ARG A 255 4.92 -7.27 -6.66
N ARG A 256 5.37 -8.42 -6.16
CA ARG A 256 4.55 -9.30 -5.31
C ARG A 256 4.14 -8.59 -4.02
N LEU A 257 5.03 -7.79 -3.44
CA LEU A 257 4.70 -6.98 -2.27
C LEU A 257 3.67 -5.89 -2.57
N PHE A 258 3.79 -5.21 -3.72
CA PHE A 258 2.79 -4.24 -4.17
C PHE A 258 1.43 -4.91 -4.39
N TYR A 259 1.42 -6.08 -5.04
CA TYR A 259 0.22 -6.91 -5.19
C TYR A 259 -0.39 -7.28 -3.83
N VAL A 260 0.43 -7.72 -2.86
CA VAL A 260 -0.03 -8.00 -1.49
C VAL A 260 -0.69 -6.76 -0.89
N ALA A 261 -0.03 -5.59 -0.94
CA ALA A 261 -0.56 -4.35 -0.37
C ALA A 261 -1.91 -3.93 -0.98
N VAL A 262 -2.03 -3.96 -2.31
CA VAL A 262 -3.25 -3.60 -3.04
C VAL A 262 -4.39 -4.55 -2.72
N THR A 263 -4.12 -5.86 -2.68
CA THR A 263 -5.13 -6.90 -2.42
C THR A 263 -5.60 -6.98 -0.97
N ARG A 264 -5.12 -6.10 -0.08
CA ARG A 264 -5.65 -5.98 1.29
C ARG A 264 -6.96 -5.21 1.35
N ALA A 265 -7.30 -4.43 0.32
CA ALA A 265 -8.56 -3.69 0.24
C ALA A 265 -9.70 -4.56 -0.26
N LYS A 266 -10.86 -4.46 0.37
CA LYS A 266 -12.10 -5.09 -0.11
C LYS A 266 -12.86 -4.19 -1.10
N LYS A 267 -12.93 -2.88 -0.81
CA LYS A 267 -13.80 -1.92 -1.51
C LYS A 267 -13.02 -0.97 -2.41
N HIS A 268 -11.98 -0.30 -1.90
CA HIS A 268 -11.24 0.72 -2.67
C HIS A 268 -9.77 0.83 -2.26
N VAL A 269 -8.89 1.09 -3.24
CA VAL A 269 -7.46 1.34 -3.05
C VAL A 269 -7.11 2.75 -3.49
N TYR A 270 -6.40 3.50 -2.66
CA TYR A 270 -5.84 4.80 -2.95
C TYR A 270 -4.31 4.70 -3.02
N LEU A 271 -3.74 5.01 -4.19
CA LEU A 271 -2.30 4.97 -4.45
C LEU A 271 -1.77 6.41 -4.38
N LEU A 272 -0.99 6.73 -3.35
CA LEU A 272 -0.42 8.06 -3.15
C LEU A 272 1.03 8.10 -3.63
N TYR A 273 1.34 9.10 -4.45
CA TYR A 273 2.69 9.32 -4.96
C TYR A 273 3.04 10.81 -5.07
N ASN A 274 4.33 11.10 -5.01
CA ASN A 274 4.86 12.43 -5.24
C ASN A 274 5.17 12.61 -6.74
N PRO A 275 4.57 13.61 -7.44
CA PRO A 275 4.79 13.82 -8.86
C PRO A 275 6.22 14.26 -9.21
N LYS A 276 6.98 14.81 -8.26
CA LYS A 276 8.40 15.18 -8.47
C LYS A 276 9.31 13.96 -8.55
N LYS A 277 8.89 12.83 -7.97
CA LYS A 277 9.70 11.62 -7.88
C LYS A 277 8.85 10.34 -7.94
N PRO A 278 8.07 10.12 -9.01
CA PRO A 278 7.19 8.96 -9.11
C PRO A 278 7.99 7.67 -9.17
N SER A 279 7.54 6.62 -8.49
CA SER A 279 8.16 5.30 -8.61
C SER A 279 8.02 4.72 -10.01
N VAL A 280 8.85 3.73 -10.33
CA VAL A 280 8.76 3.00 -11.60
C VAL A 280 7.40 2.33 -11.78
N PHE A 281 6.77 1.87 -10.69
CA PHE A 281 5.42 1.29 -10.74
C PHE A 281 4.37 2.34 -11.10
N ILE A 282 4.47 3.55 -10.54
CA ILE A 282 3.56 4.65 -10.92
C ILE A 282 3.73 5.04 -12.40
N LYS A 283 4.98 5.13 -12.87
CA LYS A 283 5.26 5.43 -14.28
C LYS A 283 4.61 4.40 -15.21
N GLU A 284 4.75 3.11 -14.89
CA GLU A 284 4.11 2.01 -15.63
C GLU A 284 2.58 2.12 -15.61
N ILE A 285 1.99 2.32 -14.44
CA ILE A 285 0.54 2.44 -14.27
C ILE A 285 -0.02 3.59 -15.13
N LEU A 286 0.68 4.73 -15.16
CA LEU A 286 0.32 5.89 -15.96
C LEU A 286 0.47 5.65 -17.47
N SER A 287 1.47 4.87 -17.90
CA SER A 287 1.73 4.64 -19.32
C SER A 287 0.81 3.59 -19.97
N GLU A 288 0.26 2.65 -19.20
CA GLU A 288 -0.30 1.41 -19.78
C GLU A 288 -1.82 1.20 -19.61
N GLN A 289 -2.63 2.26 -19.61
CA GLN A 289 -4.12 2.18 -19.59
C GLN A 289 -4.67 1.18 -18.56
N TYR A 290 -4.28 1.32 -17.29
CA TYR A 290 -4.89 0.56 -16.20
C TYR A 290 -6.31 1.10 -15.88
N PRO A 291 -7.23 0.26 -15.38
CA PRO A 291 -8.58 0.69 -14.98
C PRO A 291 -8.51 1.46 -13.65
N ILE A 292 -8.04 2.71 -13.71
CA ILE A 292 -7.84 3.56 -12.53
C ILE A 292 -8.63 4.86 -12.64
N LYS A 293 -9.03 5.41 -11.49
CA LYS A 293 -9.45 6.81 -11.38
C LYS A 293 -8.21 7.66 -11.12
N SER A 294 -7.71 8.31 -12.16
CA SER A 294 -6.54 9.17 -12.04
C SER A 294 -6.97 10.58 -11.66
N TYR A 295 -6.51 11.06 -10.51
CA TYR A 295 -6.69 12.45 -10.09
C TYR A 295 -5.38 13.20 -10.30
N ILE A 296 -4.94 13.28 -11.56
CA ILE A 296 -3.77 14.06 -11.99
C ILE A 296 -4.12 15.55 -11.86
N GLY A 297 -3.30 16.31 -11.14
CA GLY A 297 -3.54 17.73 -10.87
C GLY A 297 -4.45 18.02 -9.67
N LYS A 298 -4.95 16.99 -8.96
CA LYS A 298 -5.57 17.19 -7.63
C LYS A 298 -4.54 16.95 -6.53
N THR A 299 -3.64 17.90 -6.36
CA THR A 299 -2.90 18.02 -5.10
C THR A 299 -3.88 18.50 -4.02
N PHE A 300 -4.03 17.78 -2.91
CA PHE A 300 -4.65 18.37 -1.70
C PHE A 300 -3.67 19.37 -1.03
N SER A 301 -3.04 20.23 -1.82
CA SER A 301 -2.29 21.38 -1.35
C SER A 301 -3.13 22.62 -1.66
N SER A 302 -3.46 23.37 -0.62
CA SER A 302 -3.88 24.78 -0.65
C SER A 302 -3.56 25.48 -1.98
N GLY A 303 -4.58 25.73 -2.81
CA GLY A 303 -4.45 26.62 -3.98
C GLY A 303 -4.84 26.05 -5.33
N ILE A 304 -5.91 25.27 -5.40
CA ILE A 304 -6.48 24.83 -6.69
C ILE A 304 -7.77 25.59 -6.97
N CYS A 305 -7.91 26.09 -8.20
CA CYS A 305 -9.11 26.73 -8.69
C CYS A 305 -10.26 25.70 -8.75
N PRO A 306 -11.39 25.95 -8.10
CA PRO A 306 -12.51 25.00 -8.08
C PRO A 306 -13.24 24.91 -9.43
N ARG A 307 -13.01 25.85 -10.35
CA ARG A 307 -13.63 25.85 -11.69
C ARG A 307 -12.85 25.03 -12.70
N CYS A 308 -11.55 25.28 -12.84
CA CYS A 308 -10.72 24.68 -13.89
C CYS A 308 -9.57 23.82 -13.38
N HIS A 309 -9.41 23.67 -12.06
CA HIS A 309 -8.33 22.94 -11.41
C HIS A 309 -6.90 23.49 -11.66
N GLY A 310 -6.76 24.70 -12.20
CA GLY A 310 -5.48 25.42 -12.27
C GLY A 310 -5.04 25.99 -10.92
N GLU A 311 -3.79 26.43 -10.80
CA GLU A 311 -3.27 27.01 -9.54
C GLU A 311 -3.90 28.37 -9.21
N ILE A 312 -4.10 28.65 -7.92
CA ILE A 312 -4.47 29.97 -7.41
C ILE A 312 -3.18 30.72 -7.05
N THR A 313 -2.96 31.84 -7.74
CA THR A 313 -1.79 32.70 -7.57
C THR A 313 -2.20 34.06 -7.00
N LYS A 314 -1.28 34.69 -6.27
CA LYS A 314 -1.46 36.08 -5.79
C LYS A 314 -1.06 37.04 -6.91
N ILE A 315 -2.02 37.77 -7.46
CA ILE A 315 -1.79 38.82 -8.45
C ILE A 315 -1.53 40.15 -7.72
N LYS A 316 -0.43 40.82 -8.11
CA LYS A 316 -0.07 42.15 -7.61
C LYS A 316 -0.26 43.18 -8.72
N GLY A 317 -1.29 44.02 -8.60
CA GLY A 317 -1.55 45.18 -9.45
C GLY A 317 -2.00 46.37 -8.59
N ASP A 318 -2.96 47.19 -9.07
CA ASP A 318 -3.56 48.29 -8.29
C ASP A 318 -4.25 47.80 -6.99
N SER A 319 -4.58 46.52 -6.92
CA SER A 319 -5.01 45.83 -5.70
C SER A 319 -4.41 44.42 -5.65
N GLU A 320 -4.14 43.91 -4.44
CA GLU A 320 -3.69 42.53 -4.24
C GLU A 320 -4.89 41.58 -4.14
N PHE A 321 -4.96 40.58 -5.02
CA PHE A 321 -6.00 39.55 -5.00
C PHE A 321 -5.47 38.18 -5.43
N TYR A 322 -6.23 37.12 -5.14
CA TYR A 322 -5.91 35.76 -5.53
C TYR A 322 -6.77 35.36 -6.74
N ALA A 323 -6.14 34.87 -7.81
CA ALA A 323 -6.83 34.47 -9.03
C ALA A 323 -6.23 33.22 -9.66
N CYS A 324 -7.02 32.56 -10.51
CA CYS A 324 -6.57 31.41 -11.26
C CYS A 324 -5.44 31.78 -12.23
N SER A 325 -4.38 30.99 -12.22
CA SER A 325 -3.25 31.05 -13.16
C SER A 325 -3.64 30.84 -14.61
N ASN A 326 -4.80 30.23 -14.88
CA ASN A 326 -5.27 29.93 -16.23
C ASN A 326 -6.06 31.10 -16.88
N TYR A 327 -5.97 32.30 -16.32
CA TYR A 327 -6.52 33.51 -16.95
C TYR A 327 -5.81 33.76 -18.31
N PRO A 328 -6.54 34.11 -19.40
CA PRO A 328 -7.95 34.53 -19.45
C PRO A 328 -8.98 33.40 -19.62
N TYR A 329 -8.56 32.13 -19.75
CA TYR A 329 -9.46 31.00 -19.97
C TYR A 329 -10.26 30.58 -18.72
N CYS A 330 -9.80 30.99 -17.53
CA CYS A 330 -10.54 30.89 -16.29
C CYS A 330 -10.43 32.21 -15.51
N ASP A 331 -11.58 32.82 -15.24
CA ASP A 331 -11.71 34.12 -14.58
C ASP A 331 -11.91 34.02 -13.05
N TYR A 332 -11.80 32.81 -12.49
CA TYR A 332 -12.04 32.55 -11.08
C TYR A 332 -11.09 33.37 -10.17
N LYS A 333 -11.68 34.10 -9.23
CA LYS A 333 -10.98 34.84 -8.17
C LYS A 333 -11.26 34.19 -6.82
N ALA A 334 -10.21 33.82 -6.10
CA ALA A 334 -10.36 33.22 -4.79
C ALA A 334 -10.71 34.30 -3.75
N PRO A 335 -11.79 34.13 -2.98
CA PRO A 335 -12.25 35.15 -2.04
C PRO A 335 -11.29 35.28 -0.85
N ARG A 336 -10.92 36.52 -0.52
CA ARG A 336 -9.96 36.84 0.54
C ARG A 336 -10.55 36.50 1.91
N CYS A 337 -9.69 36.05 2.83
CA CYS A 337 -10.11 35.75 4.20
C CYS A 337 -10.54 37.04 4.93
N PRO A 338 -11.75 37.08 5.52
CA PRO A 338 -12.24 38.26 6.24
C PRO A 338 -11.49 38.50 7.56
N GLU A 339 -10.94 37.44 8.18
CA GLU A 339 -10.27 37.52 9.48
C GLU A 339 -8.80 37.94 9.34
N CYS A 340 -7.97 37.15 8.67
CA CYS A 340 -6.52 37.42 8.61
C CYS A 340 -6.12 38.37 7.48
N LYS A 341 -6.97 38.56 6.46
CA LYS A 341 -6.69 39.32 5.23
C LYS A 341 -5.44 38.88 4.46
N GLU A 342 -4.65 37.92 4.90
CA GLU A 342 -3.48 37.44 4.15
C GLU A 342 -3.82 36.21 3.29
N GLY A 343 -4.70 35.34 3.78
CA GLY A 343 -5.13 34.13 3.07
C GLY A 343 -6.39 34.31 2.21
N TYR A 344 -6.82 33.23 1.57
CA TYR A 344 -8.09 33.11 0.87
C TYR A 344 -8.90 31.92 1.41
N MET A 345 -10.21 31.95 1.17
CA MET A 345 -11.17 30.96 1.66
C MET A 345 -11.29 29.80 0.67
N ILE A 346 -11.14 28.56 1.15
CA ILE A 346 -11.26 27.32 0.39
C ILE A 346 -12.57 26.64 0.77
N ASN A 347 -13.35 26.19 -0.21
CA ASN A 347 -14.56 25.41 0.06
C ASN A 347 -14.19 23.98 0.51
N SER A 348 -14.60 23.59 1.72
CA SER A 348 -14.39 22.28 2.33
C SER A 348 -15.71 21.48 2.46
N GLY A 349 -16.69 21.74 1.60
CA GLY A 349 -18.01 21.10 1.60
C GLY A 349 -19.09 21.95 2.24
N LEU A 350 -19.32 21.78 3.55
CA LEU A 350 -20.35 22.52 4.31
C LEU A 350 -19.90 23.93 4.75
N LYS A 351 -18.60 24.19 4.72
CA LYS A 351 -17.98 25.42 5.19
C LYS A 351 -16.79 25.81 4.32
N TYR A 352 -16.44 27.08 4.36
CA TYR A 352 -15.21 27.62 3.82
C TYR A 352 -14.16 27.71 4.93
N VAL A 353 -12.92 27.35 4.62
CA VAL A 353 -11.79 27.39 5.56
C VAL A 353 -10.66 28.22 4.95
N CYS A 354 -10.11 29.17 5.70
CA CYS A 354 -8.96 29.94 5.26
C CYS A 354 -7.72 29.05 5.16
N ASN A 355 -7.01 29.16 4.04
CA ASN A 355 -5.76 28.42 3.80
C ASN A 355 -4.59 28.84 4.70
N THR A 356 -4.66 30.03 5.32
CA THR A 356 -3.56 30.60 6.11
C THR A 356 -3.85 30.57 7.61
N CYS A 357 -4.98 31.12 8.06
CA CYS A 357 -5.30 31.23 9.48
C CYS A 357 -6.31 30.20 9.99
N GLY A 358 -6.86 29.35 9.10
CA GLY A 358 -7.85 28.36 9.47
C GLY A 358 -9.24 28.91 9.82
N HIS A 359 -9.50 30.20 9.63
CA HIS A 359 -10.82 30.82 9.81
C HIS A 359 -11.91 30.05 9.07
N GLU A 360 -13.03 29.77 9.73
CA GLU A 360 -14.15 29.05 9.14
C GLU A 360 -15.33 29.99 8.90
N ALA A 361 -15.97 29.87 7.74
CA ALA A 361 -17.20 30.58 7.40
C ALA A 361 -18.23 29.61 6.81
N LEU A 362 -19.50 29.77 7.16
CA LEU A 362 -20.57 28.94 6.63
C LEU A 362 -20.84 29.28 5.16
N ARG A 363 -21.24 28.28 4.37
CA ARG A 363 -21.64 28.50 2.98
C ARG A 363 -22.89 29.38 2.92
N CYS A 364 -22.96 30.27 1.94
CA CYS A 364 -24.17 31.02 1.67
C CYS A 364 -25.29 30.04 1.25
N PRO A 365 -26.48 30.11 1.87
CA PRO A 365 -27.56 29.18 1.56
C PRO A 365 -28.20 29.43 0.18
N GLU A 366 -28.03 30.62 -0.41
CA GLU A 366 -28.63 30.98 -1.71
C GLU A 366 -27.71 30.77 -2.91
N CYS A 367 -26.38 30.76 -2.74
CA CYS A 367 -25.46 30.61 -3.88
C CYS A 367 -24.43 29.51 -3.68
N SER A 368 -24.02 28.91 -4.81
CA SER A 368 -23.11 27.76 -4.80
C SER A 368 -21.65 28.14 -4.51
N GLU A 369 -21.26 29.41 -4.69
CA GLU A 369 -19.86 29.85 -4.66
C GLU A 369 -19.53 30.87 -3.55
N GLY A 370 -20.49 31.27 -2.73
CA GLY A 370 -20.31 32.26 -1.66
C GLY A 370 -20.38 31.69 -0.24
N PHE A 371 -19.91 32.47 0.73
CA PHE A 371 -19.99 32.20 2.17
C PHE A 371 -20.55 33.40 2.93
N GLU A 372 -21.02 33.16 4.16
CA GLU A 372 -21.57 34.19 5.03
C GLU A 372 -20.45 35.08 5.58
N VAL A 373 -20.63 36.40 5.43
CA VAL A 373 -19.74 37.42 5.98
C VAL A 373 -20.54 38.47 6.74
N SER A 374 -20.02 38.88 7.90
CA SER A 374 -20.64 39.97 8.65
C SER A 374 -20.42 41.29 7.91
N ARG A 375 -21.52 41.98 7.60
CA ARG A 375 -21.52 43.31 6.94
C ARG A 375 -22.14 44.35 7.87
N THR A 376 -21.68 45.59 7.72
CA THR A 376 -22.16 46.75 8.47
C THR A 376 -22.85 47.73 7.53
N GLY A 377 -24.17 47.89 7.71
CA GLY A 377 -24.98 48.97 7.13
C GLY A 377 -25.59 49.83 8.23
N TYR A 378 -26.91 50.04 8.22
CA TYR A 378 -27.65 50.65 9.33
C TYR A 378 -27.65 49.79 10.62
N SER A 379 -27.47 48.47 10.47
CA SER A 379 -27.24 47.49 11.54
C SER A 379 -26.24 46.42 11.06
N LYS A 380 -25.73 45.58 11.96
CA LYS A 380 -24.90 44.40 11.61
C LYS A 380 -25.82 43.28 11.09
N PHE A 381 -25.50 42.72 9.93
CA PHE A 381 -26.21 41.59 9.33
C PHE A 381 -25.24 40.62 8.64
N TRP A 382 -25.69 39.42 8.30
CA TRP A 382 -24.89 38.39 7.63
C TRP A 382 -25.22 38.37 6.14
N GLY A 383 -24.30 38.83 5.30
CA GLY A 383 -24.51 38.85 3.85
C GLY A 383 -23.63 37.84 3.12
N CYS A 384 -23.96 37.55 1.86
CA CYS A 384 -23.10 36.74 1.00
C CYS A 384 -21.76 37.45 0.67
N SER A 385 -20.67 36.69 0.59
CA SER A 385 -19.37 37.16 0.09
C SER A 385 -19.42 37.64 -1.38
N ASN A 386 -20.33 37.09 -2.19
CA ASN A 386 -20.44 37.40 -3.63
C ASN A 386 -21.38 38.57 -3.98
N TYR A 387 -21.80 39.38 -3.00
CA TYR A 387 -22.55 40.61 -3.33
C TYR A 387 -21.73 41.50 -4.29
N PRO A 388 -22.32 42.06 -5.37
CA PRO A 388 -23.78 42.16 -5.63
C PRO A 388 -24.40 40.99 -6.42
N GLU A 389 -23.63 39.99 -6.85
CA GLU A 389 -24.12 38.86 -7.65
C GLU A 389 -25.07 37.95 -6.85
N CYS A 390 -24.86 37.86 -5.53
CA CYS A 390 -25.78 37.22 -4.59
C CYS A 390 -26.27 38.23 -3.55
N GLN A 391 -27.60 38.35 -3.41
CA GLN A 391 -28.26 39.36 -2.55
C GLN A 391 -28.71 38.82 -1.19
N HIS A 392 -28.32 37.61 -0.81
CA HIS A 392 -28.58 37.02 0.50
C HIS A 392 -28.10 37.93 1.65
N LYS A 393 -28.95 38.11 2.68
CA LYS A 393 -28.78 39.06 3.81
C LYS A 393 -29.31 38.51 5.13
#